data_AF-A0AAU4CJQ8-F1
#
_entry.id   AF-A0AAU4CJQ8-F1
#
_cell.length_a   1.000
_cell.length_b   1.000
_cell.length_c   1.000
_cell.angle_alpha   90.00
_cell.angle_beta   90.00
_cell.angle_gamma   90.00
#
_symmetry.space_group_name_H-M   'P 1'
#
loop_
_entity.id
_entity.type
_entity.pdbx_description
1 polymer ?
#
loop_
_entity_poly.entity_id
_entity_poly.type
_entity_poly.pdbx_seq_one_letter_code
_entity_poly.pdbx_strand_id
1 'polypeptide(L)'
;MGIIAKLLGKPPYSNWPASYDSYRADMAKAAGLGVARIRCHRNTWAYLLENVPKDSETTITGHERGQGSAFRPPAQDEVTAEEDAMVTVPLSGTTLAAVLSWCRNIQTDTLRGPWTELDRSIGRRVGAAISQALDNVVPSNGADGPTTVIYLDDRVTAKDTTP
;
A
#
# COMPACT_ATOMS: atom_id res chain seq x y z
N MET A 1 28.25 -10.63 15.58
CA MET A 1 28.20 -9.50 14.64
C MET A 1 26.91 -9.60 13.80
N GLY A 2 25.69 -9.47 14.31
CA GLY A 2 25.20 -8.76 15.48
C GLY A 2 24.10 -7.82 14.98
N ILE A 3 22.88 -8.38 14.84
CA ILE A 3 21.51 -7.89 14.54
C ILE A 3 21.24 -6.36 14.53
N ILE A 4 22.08 -5.56 15.15
CA ILE A 4 21.96 -4.10 15.33
C ILE A 4 22.28 -3.31 14.06
N ALA A 5 23.13 -3.81 13.14
CA ALA A 5 23.39 -3.13 11.86
C ALA A 5 22.16 -3.07 10.93
N LYS A 6 21.10 -3.86 11.20
CA LYS A 6 19.81 -3.78 10.49
C LYS A 6 18.93 -2.61 10.96
N LEU A 7 19.27 -1.93 12.05
CA LEU A 7 18.44 -0.87 12.67
C LEU A 7 18.85 0.56 12.30
N LEU A 8 19.97 0.76 11.59
CA LEU A 8 20.41 2.06 11.06
C LEU A 8 20.58 2.07 9.54
N GLY A 9 20.28 0.94 8.87
CA GLY A 9 20.19 0.90 7.42
C GLY A 9 18.98 1.70 6.95
N LYS A 10 19.05 2.28 5.74
CA LYS A 10 17.89 2.86 5.06
C LYS A 10 16.65 1.98 5.32
N PRO A 11 15.47 2.55 5.62
CA PRO A 11 14.27 1.73 5.77
C PRO A 11 14.21 0.77 4.56
N PRO A 12 13.91 -0.53 4.76
CA PRO A 12 14.06 -1.57 3.74
C PRO A 12 13.23 -1.33 2.45
N TYR A 13 12.51 -0.22 2.42
CA TYR A 13 11.55 0.23 1.44
C TYR A 13 12.00 1.50 0.69
N SER A 14 13.19 2.04 0.99
CA SER A 14 13.68 3.31 0.42
C SER A 14 13.85 3.30 -1.11
N ASN A 15 14.00 2.12 -1.70
CA ASN A 15 14.17 1.90 -3.13
C ASN A 15 12.89 1.34 -3.79
N TRP A 16 11.74 1.42 -3.13
CA TRP A 16 10.47 0.96 -3.71
C TRP A 16 9.82 2.03 -4.62
N PRO A 17 9.28 1.65 -5.79
CA PRO A 17 9.39 0.34 -6.42
C PRO A 17 10.80 0.10 -6.99
N ALA A 18 11.29 -1.15 -6.92
CA ALA A 18 12.65 -1.49 -7.37
C ALA A 18 12.85 -1.29 -8.87
N SER A 19 11.82 -1.56 -9.68
CA SER A 19 11.75 -1.20 -11.09
C SER A 19 10.29 -1.03 -11.53
N TYR A 20 10.09 -0.50 -12.74
CA TYR A 20 8.73 -0.43 -13.31
C TYR A 20 8.15 -1.82 -13.58
N ASP A 21 8.98 -2.78 -13.99
CA ASP A 21 8.55 -4.16 -14.23
C ASP A 21 8.14 -4.88 -12.94
N SER A 22 8.89 -4.69 -11.84
CA SER A 22 8.50 -5.24 -10.54
C SER A 22 7.16 -4.67 -10.08
N TYR A 23 6.98 -3.35 -10.20
CA TYR A 23 5.72 -2.69 -9.91
C TYR A 23 4.55 -3.23 -10.78
N ARG A 24 4.76 -3.44 -12.08
CA ARG A 24 3.72 -4.01 -12.95
C ARG A 24 3.34 -5.44 -12.56
N ALA A 25 4.32 -6.25 -12.16
CA ALA A 25 4.06 -7.60 -11.67
C ALA A 25 3.24 -7.57 -10.36
N ASP A 26 3.60 -6.68 -9.43
CA ASP A 26 2.88 -6.50 -8.17
C ASP A 26 1.44 -6.00 -8.39
N MET A 27 1.24 -5.07 -9.33
CA MET A 27 -0.11 -4.63 -9.75
C MET A 27 -0.96 -5.79 -10.28
N ALA A 28 -0.39 -6.67 -11.09
CA ALA A 28 -1.10 -7.83 -11.62
C ALA A 28 -1.44 -8.85 -10.52
N LYS A 29 -0.50 -9.12 -9.61
CA LYS A 29 -0.73 -9.98 -8.44
C LYS A 29 -1.84 -9.41 -7.54
N ALA A 30 -1.78 -8.11 -7.23
CA ALA A 30 -2.79 -7.42 -6.42
C ALA A 30 -4.17 -7.52 -7.05
N ALA A 31 -4.31 -7.21 -8.34
CA ALA A 31 -5.58 -7.27 -9.06
C ALA A 31 -6.16 -8.69 -9.14
N GLY A 32 -5.32 -9.73 -9.05
CA GLY A 32 -5.74 -11.14 -9.03
C GLY A 32 -6.13 -11.68 -7.65
N LEU A 33 -6.01 -10.89 -6.58
CA LEU A 33 -6.48 -11.29 -5.25
C LEU A 33 -8.00 -11.20 -5.15
N GLY A 34 -8.61 -12.19 -4.50
CA GLY A 34 -10.00 -12.08 -4.06
C GLY A 34 -10.14 -11.02 -2.98
N VAL A 35 -9.40 -11.21 -1.89
CA VAL A 35 -9.37 -10.31 -0.74
C VAL A 35 -7.96 -10.18 -0.18
N ALA A 36 -7.55 -8.94 0.09
CA ALA A 36 -6.37 -8.59 0.88
C ALA A 36 -6.83 -7.96 2.20
N ARG A 37 -6.45 -8.55 3.34
CA ARG A 37 -6.70 -7.96 4.66
C ARG A 37 -5.50 -7.11 5.05
N ILE A 38 -5.64 -5.79 5.01
CA ILE A 38 -4.61 -4.86 5.45
C ILE A 38 -4.73 -4.63 6.95
N ARG A 39 -3.69 -4.98 7.71
CA ARG A 39 -3.58 -4.63 9.13
C ARG A 39 -2.64 -3.43 9.29
N CYS A 40 -3.13 -2.33 9.83
CA CYS A 40 -2.38 -1.07 10.01
C CYS A 40 -2.90 -0.25 11.19
N HIS A 41 -2.18 0.78 11.63
CA HIS A 41 -2.69 1.74 12.60
C HIS A 41 -3.83 2.56 12.00
N ARG A 42 -4.83 2.90 12.81
CA ARG A 42 -6.04 3.62 12.38
C ARG A 42 -5.75 4.95 11.65
N ASN A 43 -4.66 5.63 12.02
CA ASN A 43 -4.26 6.89 11.39
C ASN A 43 -3.71 6.67 9.98
N THR A 44 -3.00 5.57 9.74
CA THR A 44 -2.53 5.19 8.40
C THR A 44 -3.71 4.85 7.51
N TRP A 45 -4.69 4.12 8.03
CA TRP A 45 -5.92 3.87 7.28
C TRP A 45 -6.68 5.16 6.95
N ALA A 46 -6.86 6.05 7.92
CA ALA A 46 -7.51 7.34 7.71
C ALA A 46 -6.77 8.19 6.66
N TYR A 47 -5.43 8.19 6.72
CA TYR A 47 -4.60 8.90 5.74
C TYR A 47 -4.74 8.33 4.33
N LEU A 48 -4.78 7.00 4.17
CA LEU A 48 -5.03 6.35 2.87
C LEU A 48 -6.44 6.68 2.33
N LEU A 49 -7.46 6.70 3.19
CA LEU A 49 -8.83 7.06 2.81
C LEU A 49 -8.96 8.50 2.29
N GLU A 50 -8.15 9.41 2.82
CA GLU A 50 -8.13 10.82 2.44
C GLU A 50 -7.32 11.05 1.15
N ASN A 51 -6.20 10.34 0.98
CA ASN A 51 -5.21 10.65 -0.07
C ASN A 51 -5.26 9.76 -1.30
N VAL A 52 -5.75 8.52 -1.21
CA VAL A 52 -5.86 7.65 -2.38
C VAL A 52 -7.03 8.13 -3.23
N PRO A 53 -6.81 8.50 -4.51
CA PRO A 53 -7.86 9.04 -5.36
C PRO A 53 -9.02 8.06 -5.47
N LYS A 54 -10.20 8.53 -5.04
CA LYS A 54 -11.45 7.82 -5.27
C LYS A 54 -11.81 7.89 -6.74
N ASP A 55 -11.51 8.99 -7.42
CA ASP A 55 -11.77 9.10 -8.86
C ASP A 55 -10.53 8.72 -9.67
N SER A 56 -10.76 8.05 -10.80
CA SER A 56 -9.75 7.61 -11.77
C SER A 56 -9.12 8.77 -12.55
N GLU A 57 -9.04 9.97 -11.97
CA GLU A 57 -8.52 11.19 -12.59
C GLU A 57 -6.99 11.29 -12.49
N THR A 58 -6.30 10.14 -12.43
CA THR A 58 -4.86 10.10 -12.67
C THR A 58 -4.61 9.59 -14.08
N THR A 59 -4.49 10.54 -15.00
CA THR A 59 -4.01 10.37 -16.37
C THR A 59 -2.58 9.81 -16.35
N ILE A 60 -2.43 8.48 -16.28
CA ILE A 60 -1.11 7.82 -16.33
C ILE A 60 -0.70 7.48 -17.77
N THR A 61 -1.64 7.51 -18.70
CA THR A 61 -1.42 7.35 -20.14
C THR A 61 -2.54 8.12 -20.82
N GLY A 62 -2.31 8.88 -21.90
CA GLY A 62 -3.30 9.72 -22.60
C GLY A 62 -4.48 8.98 -23.24
N HIS A 63 -5.13 8.09 -22.49
CA HIS A 63 -6.37 7.40 -22.80
C HIS A 63 -7.29 7.60 -21.60
N GLU A 64 -8.33 8.40 -21.79
CA GLU A 64 -9.51 8.43 -20.93
C GLU A 64 -10.19 7.06 -21.02
N ARG A 65 -9.73 6.09 -20.22
CA ARG A 65 -10.60 4.97 -19.88
C ARG A 65 -11.57 5.47 -18.83
N GLY A 66 -12.76 5.85 -19.27
CA GLY A 66 -13.91 5.97 -18.38
C GLY A 66 -14.16 4.63 -17.68
N GLN A 67 -13.69 4.50 -16.45
CA GLN A 67 -13.93 3.36 -15.58
C GLN A 67 -13.96 3.89 -14.15
N GLY A 68 -15.15 3.89 -13.54
CA GLY A 68 -15.38 4.48 -12.22
C GLY A 68 -14.40 4.01 -11.15
N SER A 69 -14.22 4.85 -10.13
CA SER A 69 -13.44 4.62 -8.90
C SER A 69 -12.88 3.22 -8.69
N ALA A 70 -11.56 3.06 -8.93
CA ALA A 70 -10.82 1.82 -8.66
C ALA A 70 -10.54 1.63 -7.17
N PHE A 71 -10.44 2.73 -6.40
CA PHE A 71 -10.29 2.71 -4.95
C PHE A 71 -11.66 2.70 -4.28
N ARG A 72 -12.14 1.50 -3.94
CA ARG A 72 -13.39 1.29 -3.21
C ARG A 72 -13.06 0.79 -1.80
N PRO A 73 -12.94 1.69 -0.81
CA PRO A 73 -12.71 1.26 0.56
C PRO A 73 -13.93 0.47 1.08
N PRO A 74 -13.70 -0.49 1.98
CA PRO A 74 -14.79 -1.23 2.61
C PRO A 74 -15.67 -0.30 3.44
N ALA A 75 -16.89 -0.76 3.73
CA ALA A 75 -17.78 -0.06 4.64
C ALA A 75 -17.21 -0.05 6.07
N GLN A 76 -17.60 0.93 6.89
CA GLN A 76 -17.01 1.12 8.21
C GLN A 76 -17.24 -0.08 9.14
N ASP A 77 -18.35 -0.79 8.98
CA ASP A 77 -18.73 -2.00 9.70
C ASP A 77 -17.97 -3.25 9.26
N GLU A 78 -17.33 -3.21 8.08
CA GLU A 78 -16.42 -4.26 7.60
C GLU A 78 -14.99 -4.08 8.13
N VAL A 79 -14.66 -2.90 8.68
CA VAL A 79 -13.36 -2.62 9.29
C VAL A 79 -13.34 -3.15 10.72
N THR A 80 -12.43 -4.08 11.00
CA THR A 80 -12.27 -4.66 12.33
C THR A 80 -11.31 -3.82 13.15
N ALA A 81 -11.77 -3.27 14.29
CA ALA A 81 -10.91 -2.62 15.26
C ALA A 81 -10.16 -3.66 16.10
N GLU A 82 -8.89 -3.38 16.40
CA GLU A 82 -8.03 -4.21 17.23
C GLU A 82 -7.43 -3.39 18.39
N GLU A 83 -6.68 -4.06 19.26
CA GLU A 83 -5.89 -3.41 20.32
C GLU A 83 -4.83 -2.46 19.74
N ASP A 84 -4.27 -1.60 20.59
CA ASP A 84 -3.20 -0.64 20.23
C ASP A 84 -3.53 0.28 19.04
N ALA A 85 -4.80 0.65 18.88
CA ALA A 85 -5.29 1.49 17.78
C ALA A 85 -5.01 0.91 16.37
N MET A 86 -4.87 -0.41 16.27
CA MET A 86 -4.76 -1.13 15.01
C MET A 86 -6.15 -1.39 14.41
N VAL A 87 -6.20 -1.51 13.09
CA VAL A 87 -7.38 -1.91 12.32
C VAL A 87 -6.99 -2.97 11.29
N THR A 88 -7.90 -3.90 11.04
CA THR A 88 -7.85 -4.81 9.89
C THR A 88 -8.94 -4.44 8.90
N VAL A 89 -8.52 -4.17 7.66
CA VAL A 89 -9.32 -3.61 6.58
C VAL A 89 -9.35 -4.60 5.40
N PRO A 90 -10.50 -5.18 5.05
CA PRO A 90 -10.62 -6.02 3.86
C PRO A 90 -10.66 -5.16 2.60
N LEU A 91 -9.72 -5.37 1.67
CA LEU A 91 -9.70 -4.75 0.35
C LEU A 91 -9.88 -5.82 -0.72
N SER A 92 -10.61 -5.50 -1.79
CA SER A 92 -10.54 -6.30 -3.02
C SER A 92 -9.18 -6.14 -3.70
N GLY A 93 -8.83 -7.07 -4.59
CA GLY A 93 -7.60 -6.97 -5.37
C GLY A 93 -7.49 -5.68 -6.19
N THR A 94 -8.61 -5.20 -6.75
CA THR A 94 -8.66 -3.93 -7.50
C THR A 94 -8.42 -2.72 -6.61
N THR A 95 -9.00 -2.70 -5.40
CA THR A 95 -8.78 -1.62 -4.43
C THR A 95 -7.32 -1.63 -3.95
N LEU A 96 -6.73 -2.81 -3.72
CA LEU A 96 -5.32 -2.94 -3.37
C LEU A 96 -4.40 -2.42 -4.50
N ALA A 97 -4.71 -2.76 -5.74
CA ALA A 97 -3.96 -2.26 -6.90
C ALA A 97 -4.06 -0.73 -7.03
N ALA A 98 -5.20 -0.13 -6.70
CA ALA A 98 -5.35 1.33 -6.67
C ALA A 98 -4.44 1.98 -5.61
N VAL A 99 -4.36 1.40 -4.41
CA VAL A 99 -3.43 1.84 -3.36
C VAL A 99 -1.98 1.76 -3.85
N LEU A 100 -1.59 0.63 -4.46
CA LEU A 100 -0.24 0.42 -4.98
C LEU A 100 0.12 1.43 -6.08
N SER A 101 -0.83 1.72 -6.97
CA SER A 101 -0.65 2.73 -8.02
C SER A 101 -0.47 4.13 -7.44
N TRP A 102 -1.27 4.50 -6.44
CA TRP A 102 -1.10 5.77 -5.75
C TRP A 102 0.29 5.87 -5.09
N CYS A 103 0.71 4.82 -4.35
CA CYS A 103 2.02 4.78 -3.71
C CYS A 103 3.17 5.05 -4.68
N ARG A 104 3.08 4.53 -5.92
CA ARG A 104 4.07 4.75 -6.99
C ARG A 104 3.98 6.15 -7.58
N ASN A 105 2.78 6.66 -7.82
CA ASN A 105 2.58 7.97 -8.45
C ASN A 105 3.09 9.12 -7.58
N ILE A 106 2.94 9.05 -6.27
CA ILE A 106 3.41 10.12 -5.40
C ILE A 106 4.95 10.22 -5.33
N GLN A 107 5.68 9.19 -5.79
CA GLN A 107 7.14 9.18 -5.83
C GLN A 107 7.74 10.00 -6.98
N THR A 108 6.96 10.36 -7.99
CA THR A 108 7.49 11.09 -9.13
C THR A 108 7.91 12.49 -8.70
N ASP A 109 9.22 12.75 -8.74
CA ASP A 109 9.82 14.06 -8.47
C ASP A 109 9.62 15.00 -9.66
N THR A 110 8.36 15.29 -9.97
CA THR A 110 8.04 16.43 -10.81
C THR A 110 8.07 17.66 -9.91
N LEU A 111 8.80 18.70 -10.31
CA LEU A 111 8.97 20.00 -9.63
C LEU A 111 7.65 20.73 -9.24
N ARG A 112 6.49 20.13 -9.48
CA ARG A 112 5.13 20.63 -9.20
C ARG A 112 4.21 19.58 -8.57
N GLY A 113 4.72 18.46 -8.09
CA GLY A 113 3.89 17.47 -7.40
C GLY A 113 3.37 18.04 -6.06
N PRO A 114 2.08 17.87 -5.71
CA PRO A 114 1.53 18.35 -4.45
C PRO A 114 2.02 17.55 -3.22
N TRP A 115 2.81 16.50 -3.43
CA TRP A 115 3.20 15.54 -2.42
C TRP A 115 4.46 15.95 -1.67
N THR A 116 4.37 15.93 -0.34
CA THR A 116 5.47 16.18 0.58
C THR A 116 6.40 14.97 0.67
N GLU A 117 7.58 15.16 1.28
CA GLU A 117 8.49 14.04 1.54
C GLU A 117 7.92 13.03 2.54
N LEU A 118 7.05 13.47 3.45
CA LEU A 118 6.31 12.60 4.34
C LEU A 118 5.37 11.67 3.54
N ASP A 119 4.61 12.22 2.61
CA ASP A 119 3.69 11.45 1.75
C ASP A 119 4.47 10.39 0.96
N ARG A 120 5.61 10.79 0.37
CA ARG A 120 6.50 9.86 -0.35
C ARG A 120 7.02 8.75 0.56
N SER A 121 7.44 9.09 1.77
CA SER A 121 7.89 8.13 2.77
C SER A 121 6.80 7.12 3.15
N ILE A 122 5.56 7.60 3.35
CA ILE A 122 4.38 6.75 3.59
C ILE A 122 4.14 5.84 2.37
N GLY A 123 4.11 6.39 1.16
CA GLY A 123 3.92 5.62 -0.07
C GLY A 123 4.96 4.53 -0.29
N ARG A 124 6.24 4.83 -0.02
CA ARG A 124 7.32 3.81 -0.11
C ARG A 124 7.12 2.69 0.90
N ARG A 125 6.80 3.03 2.15
CA ARG A 125 6.56 2.06 3.21
C ARG A 125 5.36 1.16 2.90
N VAL A 126 4.22 1.77 2.54
CA VAL A 126 2.98 1.05 2.21
C VAL A 126 3.17 0.19 0.96
N GLY A 127 3.70 0.77 -0.11
CA GLY A 127 3.92 0.06 -1.38
C GLY A 127 4.86 -1.14 -1.22
N ALA A 128 5.93 -0.99 -0.45
CA ALA A 128 6.87 -2.08 -0.23
C ALA A 128 6.29 -3.19 0.67
N ALA A 129 5.54 -2.85 1.72
CA ALA A 129 4.87 -3.84 2.55
C ALA A 129 3.82 -4.64 1.76
N ILE A 130 3.07 -3.98 0.87
CA ILE A 130 2.16 -4.66 -0.06
C ILE A 130 2.95 -5.60 -0.98
N SER A 131 4.01 -5.11 -1.62
CA SER A 131 4.80 -5.91 -2.57
C SER A 131 5.43 -7.14 -1.91
N GLN A 132 5.98 -6.96 -0.70
CA GLN A 132 6.53 -8.06 0.11
C GLN A 132 5.45 -9.08 0.48
N ALA A 133 4.23 -8.64 0.80
CA ALA A 133 3.13 -9.57 1.08
C ALA A 133 2.70 -10.33 -0.18
N LEU A 134 2.70 -9.66 -1.35
CA LEU A 134 2.35 -10.26 -2.65
C LEU A 134 3.35 -11.33 -3.09
N ASP A 135 4.62 -11.23 -2.71
CA ASP A 135 5.62 -12.29 -2.97
C ASP A 135 5.32 -13.60 -2.24
N ASN A 136 4.56 -13.54 -1.14
CA ASN A 136 4.19 -14.70 -0.33
C ASN A 136 2.80 -15.25 -0.68
N VAL A 137 2.09 -14.67 -1.65
CA VAL A 137 0.77 -15.13 -2.05
C VAL A 137 0.89 -16.44 -2.83
N VAL A 138 0.26 -17.48 -2.30
CA VAL A 138 0.12 -18.76 -3.00
C VAL A 138 -1.08 -18.68 -3.94
N PRO A 139 -0.92 -18.96 -5.26
CA PRO A 139 -2.04 -18.99 -6.19
C PRO A 139 -3.12 -19.99 -5.73
N SER A 140 -4.39 -19.60 -5.87
CA SER A 140 -5.54 -20.45 -5.60
C SER A 140 -6.36 -20.62 -6.88
N ASN A 141 -6.81 -21.86 -7.15
CA ASN A 141 -7.69 -22.18 -8.28
C ASN A 141 -9.19 -22.08 -7.91
N GLY A 142 -9.52 -21.62 -6.71
CA GLY A 142 -10.91 -21.42 -6.27
C GLY A 142 -11.55 -20.19 -6.90
N ALA A 143 -12.88 -20.19 -7.02
CA ALA A 143 -13.66 -19.09 -7.59
C ALA A 143 -13.45 -17.74 -6.86
N ASP A 144 -13.16 -17.80 -5.56
CA ASP A 144 -12.93 -16.63 -4.71
C ASP A 144 -11.51 -16.06 -4.83
N GLY A 145 -10.61 -16.72 -5.57
CA GLY A 145 -9.21 -16.32 -5.68
C GLY A 145 -8.40 -16.47 -4.37
N PRO A 146 -7.10 -16.15 -4.39
CA PRO A 146 -6.27 -16.19 -3.18
C PRO A 146 -6.63 -15.07 -2.20
N THR A 147 -6.62 -15.40 -0.90
CA THR A 147 -6.75 -14.43 0.19
C THR A 147 -5.40 -14.25 0.88
N THR A 148 -5.03 -13.02 1.20
CA THR A 148 -3.77 -12.70 1.90
C THR A 148 -3.98 -11.69 3.02
N VAL A 149 -3.12 -11.73 4.04
CA VAL A 149 -3.07 -10.72 5.11
C VAL A 149 -1.77 -9.91 4.92
N ILE A 150 -1.93 -8.60 4.74
CA ILE A 150 -0.84 -7.66 4.54
C ILE A 150 -0.66 -6.87 5.84
N TYR A 151 0.50 -7.01 6.47
CA TYR A 151 0.84 -6.24 7.66
C TYR A 151 1.58 -4.97 7.24
N LEU A 152 0.93 -3.82 7.44
CA LEU A 152 1.61 -2.53 7.41
C LEU A 152 2.06 -2.24 8.84
N ASP A 153 3.28 -2.64 9.19
CA ASP A 153 3.84 -2.27 10.49
C ASP A 153 4.26 -0.79 10.45
N ASP A 154 3.35 0.04 10.94
CA ASP A 154 3.46 1.49 11.00
C ASP A 154 3.59 2.00 12.43
N ARG A 155 3.77 1.09 13.41
CA ARG A 155 4.14 1.46 14.76
C ARG A 155 5.44 2.26 14.66
N VAL A 156 5.38 3.53 15.03
CA VAL A 156 6.60 4.30 15.33
C VAL A 156 7.27 3.55 16.48
N THR A 157 8.27 2.74 16.18
CA THR A 157 9.13 2.22 17.23
C THR A 157 9.70 3.43 17.94
N ALA A 158 9.42 3.60 19.23
CA ALA A 158 9.83 4.74 20.06
C ALA A 158 11.34 5.07 20.04
N LYS A 159 12.14 4.28 19.32
CA LYS A 159 13.55 4.53 19.01
C LYS A 159 13.77 5.65 17.98
N ASP A 160 12.77 6.02 17.17
CA ASP A 160 12.89 7.12 16.20
C ASP A 160 12.70 8.52 16.82
N THR A 161 12.43 8.61 18.13
CA THR A 161 12.16 9.87 18.85
C THR A 161 13.22 10.22 19.91
N THR A 162 14.45 9.74 19.77
CA THR A 162 15.55 10.23 20.62
C THR A 162 16.34 11.30 19.85
N PRO A 163 16.49 12.52 20.39
CA PRO A 163 17.25 13.61 19.75
C PRO A 163 18.75 13.29 19.62
#